data_AF-A0A2R6JAH3-F1
#
_entry.id   AF-A0A2R6JAH3-F1
#
_cell.length_a   1.000
_cell.length_b   1.000
_cell.length_c   1.000
_cell.angle_alpha   90.00
_cell.angle_beta   90.00
_cell.angle_gamma   90.00
#
_symmetry.space_group_name_H-M   'P 1'
#
loop_
_entity.id
_entity.type
_entity.pdbx_description
1 polymer ?
#
loop_
_entity_poly.entity_id
_entity_poly.type
_entity_poly.pdbx_seq_one_letter_code
_entity_poly.pdbx_strand_id
1 'polypeptide(L)'
;LWEYIENSVNRREVIERLLRVEGITWRNFHDVIDFETVQERLAPDPVVDVITADRLDALDPADPRIDADALERARAGEIDVGSYPWKVLTQRGMAERHYSLAKPQNRGFVRRTGREELERVSRYLFDGARYASVDDALAEVDRSAGWERLFEIRESHNDVTFIDEFLTQEFVDDNDYFTYEYTRATQDFRATSTDYEDVKKKLLLQFTNFGKPTIAVHDGNYNNRNELLLAHHYNGVMLDIEQAKQTLERVYDLWGRPVNLKTVVKEVDEHDLEVAKRREREPEPEERGKLIRYDGESFTTEELAWEAVEGIAATDVDYDTKPDEWLA
;
A
#
# COMPACT_ATOMS: atom_id res chain seq x y z
N LEU A 1 5.43 -0.01 2.12
CA LEU A 1 4.29 -0.76 2.68
C LEU A 1 4.70 -1.99 3.49
N TRP A 2 5.45 -2.95 2.93
CA TRP A 2 5.91 -4.15 3.67
C TRP A 2 6.59 -3.85 5.02
N GLU A 3 7.56 -2.93 5.06
CA GLU A 3 8.23 -2.52 6.31
C GLU A 3 7.24 -1.88 7.31
N TYR A 4 6.28 -1.10 6.81
CA TYR A 4 5.26 -0.50 7.68
C TYR A 4 4.34 -1.55 8.31
N ILE A 5 3.95 -2.58 7.56
CA ILE A 5 3.15 -3.69 8.09
C ILE A 5 3.94 -4.46 9.14
N GLU A 6 5.20 -4.82 8.85
CA GLU A 6 6.10 -5.48 9.80
C GLU A 6 6.21 -4.65 11.10
N ASN A 7 6.48 -3.35 10.97
CA ASN A 7 6.57 -2.42 12.11
C ASN A 7 5.25 -2.32 12.87
N SER A 8 4.11 -2.26 12.18
CA SER A 8 2.77 -2.15 12.79
C SER A 8 2.42 -3.39 13.60
N VAL A 9 2.73 -4.58 13.09
CA VAL A 9 2.53 -5.86 13.77
C VAL A 9 3.47 -5.97 14.97
N ASN A 10 4.76 -5.71 14.79
CA ASN A 10 5.74 -5.75 15.88
C ASN A 10 5.41 -4.71 16.96
N ARG A 11 4.93 -3.53 16.58
CA ARG A 11 4.47 -2.49 17.51
C ARG A 11 3.31 -2.98 18.34
N ARG A 12 2.32 -3.59 17.70
CA ARG A 12 1.16 -4.17 18.39
C ARG A 12 1.61 -5.24 19.38
N GLU A 13 2.49 -6.16 18.97
CA GLU A 13 3.05 -7.19 19.85
C GLU A 13 3.70 -6.58 21.10
N VAL A 14 4.56 -5.56 20.93
CA VAL A 14 5.20 -4.85 22.05
C VAL A 14 4.17 -4.17 22.95
N ILE A 15 3.22 -3.43 22.37
CA ILE A 15 2.18 -2.71 23.14
C ILE A 15 1.31 -3.68 23.93
N GLU A 16 0.90 -4.80 23.33
CA GLU A 16 0.11 -5.82 24.01
C GLU A 16 0.85 -6.38 25.23
N ARG A 17 2.18 -6.59 25.17
CA ARG A 17 2.97 -7.00 26.34
C ARG A 17 3.09 -5.89 27.38
N LEU A 18 3.39 -4.67 26.96
CA LEU A 18 3.54 -3.52 27.86
C LEU A 18 2.25 -3.18 28.61
N LEU A 19 1.08 -3.23 27.94
CA LEU A 19 -0.22 -3.01 28.57
C LEU A 19 -0.63 -4.13 29.54
N ARG A 20 0.05 -5.28 29.51
CA ARG A 20 -0.12 -6.37 30.47
C ARG A 20 0.82 -6.27 31.67
N VAL A 21 1.64 -5.22 31.78
CA VAL A 21 2.47 -4.97 32.97
C VAL A 21 1.61 -4.39 34.09
N GLU A 22 1.84 -4.83 35.33
CA GLU A 22 1.14 -4.32 36.51
C GLU A 22 1.27 -2.78 36.62
N GLY A 23 0.14 -2.10 36.77
CA GLY A 23 0.08 -0.63 36.90
C GLY A 23 0.14 0.15 35.59
N ILE A 24 0.36 -0.51 34.44
CA ILE A 24 0.34 0.14 33.12
C ILE A 24 -1.07 0.04 32.52
N THR A 25 -1.55 1.16 32.00
CA THR A 25 -2.83 1.30 31.32
C THR A 25 -2.65 2.14 30.07
N TRP A 26 -3.60 2.10 29.14
CA TRP A 26 -3.56 2.98 27.97
C TRP A 26 -3.58 4.48 28.31
N ARG A 27 -4.07 4.85 29.51
CA ARG A 27 -4.19 6.25 29.96
C ARG A 27 -2.87 6.84 30.44
N ASN A 28 -2.06 6.04 31.14
CA ASN A 28 -0.78 6.46 31.69
C ASN A 28 0.42 5.93 30.89
N PHE A 29 0.19 5.22 29.78
CA PHE A 29 1.20 4.52 28.98
C PHE A 29 2.43 5.40 28.69
N HIS A 30 2.24 6.56 28.07
CA HIS A 30 3.36 7.47 27.75
C HIS A 30 3.99 8.14 28.97
N ASP A 31 3.33 8.15 30.12
CA ASP A 31 3.84 8.76 31.35
C ASP A 31 4.71 7.79 32.15
N VAL A 32 4.46 6.48 32.05
CA VAL A 32 5.12 5.44 32.85
C VAL A 32 6.15 4.63 32.06
N ILE A 33 6.02 4.55 30.74
CA ILE A 33 6.94 3.80 29.88
C ILE A 33 8.21 4.62 29.62
N ASP A 34 9.35 4.05 29.99
CA ASP A 34 10.65 4.49 29.50
C ASP A 34 10.93 3.88 28.13
N PHE A 35 10.71 4.66 27.08
CA PHE A 35 10.93 4.23 25.70
C PHE A 35 12.40 4.01 25.35
N GLU A 36 13.35 4.59 26.10
CA GLU A 36 14.78 4.33 25.88
C GLU A 36 15.11 2.90 26.33
N THR A 37 14.67 2.54 27.55
CA THR A 37 14.78 1.17 28.06
C THR A 37 14.07 0.16 27.14
N VAL A 38 12.86 0.48 26.64
CA VAL A 38 12.17 -0.39 25.68
C VAL A 38 13.04 -0.64 24.44
N GLN A 39 13.65 0.40 23.87
CA GLN A 39 14.49 0.27 22.68
C GLN A 39 15.76 -0.56 22.95
N GLU A 40 16.39 -0.39 24.11
CA GLU A 40 17.54 -1.21 24.50
C GLU A 40 17.17 -2.69 24.63
N ARG A 41 16.03 -3.01 25.24
CA ARG A 41 15.54 -4.39 25.39
C ARG A 41 15.05 -5.01 24.08
N LEU A 42 14.62 -4.18 23.12
CA LEU A 42 14.27 -4.64 21.79
C LEU A 42 15.48 -4.94 20.90
N ALA A 43 16.69 -4.50 21.28
CA ALA A 43 17.90 -4.84 20.54
C ALA A 43 18.10 -6.38 20.48
N PRO A 44 18.65 -6.90 19.37
CA PRO A 44 18.94 -8.32 19.26
C PRO A 44 20.00 -8.75 20.28
N ASP A 45 19.87 -9.98 20.78
CA ASP A 45 20.89 -10.57 21.64
C ASP A 45 22.22 -10.68 20.87
N PRO A 46 23.37 -10.29 21.47
CA PRO A 46 24.69 -10.46 20.85
C PRO A 46 24.97 -11.86 20.29
N VAL A 47 24.33 -12.90 20.82
CA VAL A 47 24.46 -14.28 20.32
C VAL A 47 23.95 -14.46 18.89
N VAL A 48 22.91 -13.72 18.49
CA VAL A 48 22.35 -13.76 17.13
C VAL A 48 22.79 -12.58 16.27
N ASP A 49 23.18 -11.46 16.89
CA ASP A 49 23.65 -10.26 16.19
C ASP A 49 25.10 -10.41 15.69
N VAL A 50 26.01 -10.85 16.56
CA VAL A 50 27.45 -10.92 16.30
C VAL A 50 27.92 -12.37 16.15
N ILE A 51 27.67 -12.93 14.97
CA ILE A 51 28.14 -14.26 14.59
C ILE A 51 29.40 -14.13 13.75
N THR A 52 30.50 -14.63 14.28
CA THR A 52 31.82 -14.61 13.63
C THR A 52 32.47 -15.99 13.72
N ALA A 53 33.38 -16.29 12.79
CA ALA A 53 34.02 -17.60 12.71
C ALA A 53 34.77 -18.00 14.00
N ASP A 54 35.38 -17.04 14.70
CA ASP A 54 36.10 -17.22 15.97
C ASP A 54 35.19 -17.42 17.19
N ARG A 55 33.86 -17.27 17.01
CA ARG A 55 32.86 -17.37 18.10
C ARG A 55 31.90 -18.54 17.92
N LEU A 56 32.06 -19.36 16.88
CA LEU A 56 31.17 -20.49 16.60
C LEU A 56 31.10 -21.52 17.73
N ASP A 57 32.19 -21.72 18.46
CA ASP A 57 32.23 -22.66 19.60
C ASP A 57 31.46 -22.15 20.82
N ALA A 58 31.19 -20.85 20.90
CA ALA A 58 30.40 -20.25 21.98
C ALA A 58 28.88 -20.33 21.73
N LEU A 59 28.45 -20.68 20.52
CA LEU A 59 27.03 -20.85 20.20
C LEU A 59 26.50 -22.17 20.77
N ASP A 60 25.42 -22.08 21.53
CA ASP A 60 24.72 -23.24 22.10
C ASP A 60 23.79 -23.86 21.04
N PRO A 61 24.01 -25.11 20.60
CA PRO A 61 23.11 -25.79 19.66
C PRO A 61 21.72 -26.07 20.25
N ALA A 62 21.53 -25.96 21.56
CA ALA A 62 20.22 -26.09 22.21
C ALA A 62 19.42 -24.77 22.23
N ASP A 63 20.04 -23.64 21.89
CA ASP A 63 19.32 -22.37 21.76
C ASP A 63 18.37 -22.44 20.55
N PRO A 64 17.05 -22.21 20.71
CA PRO A 64 16.08 -22.31 19.62
C PRO A 64 16.31 -21.30 18.48
N ARG A 65 17.16 -20.29 18.69
CA ARG A 65 17.55 -19.30 17.69
C ARG A 65 18.67 -19.81 16.78
N ILE A 66 19.40 -20.85 17.18
CA ILE A 66 20.55 -21.40 16.47
C ILE A 66 20.15 -22.68 15.74
N ASP A 67 20.50 -22.79 14.47
CA ASP A 67 20.30 -24.01 13.69
C ASP A 67 21.46 -24.97 13.97
N ALA A 68 21.19 -26.02 14.76
CA ALA A 68 22.20 -26.95 15.23
C ALA A 68 22.94 -27.68 14.08
N ASP A 69 22.21 -28.08 13.05
CA ASP A 69 22.78 -28.80 11.89
C ASP A 69 23.66 -27.86 11.06
N ALA A 70 23.20 -26.63 10.84
CA ALA A 70 23.99 -25.62 10.15
C ALA A 70 25.21 -25.19 10.97
N LEU A 71 25.09 -25.10 12.30
CA LEU A 71 26.20 -24.81 13.19
C LEU A 71 27.29 -25.89 13.14
N GLU A 72 26.90 -27.17 13.12
CA GLU A 72 27.85 -28.28 12.97
C GLU A 72 28.61 -28.17 11.64
N ARG A 73 27.89 -27.93 10.54
CA ARG A 73 28.49 -27.73 9.21
C ARG A 73 29.38 -26.50 9.14
N ALA A 74 29.02 -25.42 9.83
CA ALA A 74 29.87 -24.24 9.95
C ALA A 74 31.18 -24.53 10.70
N ARG A 75 31.12 -25.28 11.82
CA ARG A 75 32.30 -25.73 12.56
C ARG A 75 33.19 -26.66 11.73
N ALA A 76 32.60 -27.45 10.84
CA ALA A 76 33.31 -28.28 9.86
C ALA A 76 33.91 -27.47 8.68
N GLY A 77 33.65 -26.16 8.59
CA GLY A 77 34.13 -25.30 7.52
C GLY A 77 33.35 -25.39 6.21
N GLU A 78 32.19 -26.06 6.20
CA GLU A 78 31.33 -26.17 5.02
C GLU A 78 30.52 -24.89 4.76
N ILE A 79 30.27 -24.11 5.81
CA ILE A 79 29.58 -22.83 5.74
C ILE A 79 30.58 -21.72 6.02
N ASP A 80 30.76 -20.83 5.04
CA ASP A 80 31.50 -19.58 5.23
C ASP A 80 30.66 -18.60 6.05
N VAL A 81 30.79 -18.69 7.37
CA VAL A 81 30.13 -17.80 8.34
C VAL A 81 30.66 -16.38 8.27
N GLY A 82 31.88 -16.17 7.76
CA GLY A 82 32.42 -14.82 7.56
C GLY A 82 31.61 -14.02 6.54
N SER A 83 31.18 -14.68 5.46
CA SER A 83 30.32 -14.07 4.44
C SER A 83 28.83 -14.24 4.72
N TYR A 84 28.44 -15.35 5.36
CA TYR A 84 27.04 -15.76 5.53
C TYR A 84 26.70 -16.11 6.99
N PRO A 85 26.87 -15.17 7.95
CA PRO A 85 26.69 -15.44 9.37
C PRO A 85 25.26 -15.88 9.73
N TRP A 86 24.26 -15.48 8.95
CA TRP A 86 22.86 -15.86 9.17
C TRP A 86 22.54 -17.33 8.85
N LYS A 87 23.42 -18.06 8.17
CA LYS A 87 23.16 -19.46 7.80
C LYS A 87 23.13 -20.43 8.99
N VAL A 88 23.65 -20.02 10.14
CA VAL A 88 23.62 -20.82 11.38
C VAL A 88 22.43 -20.45 12.28
N LEU A 89 21.51 -19.61 11.80
CA LEU A 89 20.33 -19.18 12.55
C LEU A 89 19.08 -19.90 12.04
N THR A 90 18.19 -20.23 12.97
CA THR A 90 16.81 -20.62 12.62
C THR A 90 16.02 -19.41 12.16
N GLN A 91 14.78 -19.61 11.68
CA GLN A 91 13.88 -18.49 11.39
C GLN A 91 13.67 -17.57 12.59
N ARG A 92 13.59 -18.12 13.81
CA ARG A 92 13.49 -17.35 15.05
C ARG A 92 14.73 -16.49 15.29
N GLY A 93 15.93 -17.06 15.10
CA GLY A 93 17.18 -16.31 15.24
C GLY A 93 17.32 -15.21 14.20
N MET A 94 16.91 -15.47 12.95
CA MET A 94 16.89 -14.45 11.90
C MET A 94 15.89 -13.32 12.20
N ALA A 95 14.69 -13.66 12.67
CA ALA A 95 13.68 -12.67 13.02
C ALA A 95 14.13 -11.75 14.17
N GLU A 96 14.78 -12.32 15.19
CA GLU A 96 15.36 -11.53 16.28
C GLU A 96 16.52 -10.65 15.80
N ARG A 97 17.48 -11.21 15.05
CA ARG A 97 18.62 -10.48 14.48
C ARG A 97 18.17 -9.29 13.63
N HIS A 98 17.08 -9.45 12.87
CA HIS A 98 16.58 -8.43 11.95
C HIS A 98 15.36 -7.67 12.48
N TYR A 99 15.07 -7.78 13.77
CA TYR A 99 13.85 -7.26 14.37
C TYR A 99 13.64 -5.77 14.03
N SER A 100 12.51 -5.48 13.39
CA SER A 100 12.32 -4.21 12.68
C SER A 100 12.35 -2.99 13.60
N LEU A 101 11.81 -3.12 14.82
CA LEU A 101 11.73 -2.04 15.79
C LEU A 101 13.07 -1.72 16.47
N ALA A 102 14.06 -2.60 16.38
CA ALA A 102 15.41 -2.35 16.89
C ALA A 102 16.22 -1.41 15.96
N LYS A 103 15.77 -1.26 14.70
CA LYS A 103 16.48 -0.46 13.69
C LYS A 103 16.41 1.04 14.03
N PRO A 104 17.49 1.81 13.80
CA PRO A 104 17.55 3.24 14.14
C PRO A 104 16.36 4.07 13.62
N GLN A 105 15.93 3.85 12.38
CA GLN A 105 14.81 4.57 11.77
C GLN A 105 13.45 4.28 12.44
N ASN A 106 13.30 3.12 13.11
CA ASN A 106 12.05 2.65 13.70
C ASN A 106 11.97 2.87 15.22
N ARG A 107 13.01 3.46 15.85
CA ARG A 107 13.06 3.67 17.30
C ARG A 107 11.90 4.51 17.86
N GLY A 108 11.37 5.43 17.05
CA GLY A 108 10.22 6.25 17.41
C GLY A 108 8.87 5.54 17.28
N PHE A 109 8.81 4.38 16.63
CA PHE A 109 7.56 3.81 16.12
C PHE A 109 6.58 3.38 17.23
N VAL A 110 7.10 2.80 18.33
CA VAL A 110 6.30 2.46 19.53
C VAL A 110 5.94 3.73 20.33
N ARG A 111 6.84 4.70 20.40
CA ARG A 111 6.61 5.96 21.14
C ARG A 111 5.51 6.82 20.50
N ARG A 112 5.45 6.85 19.17
CA ARG A 112 4.48 7.66 18.41
C ARG A 112 3.06 7.11 18.45
N THR A 113 2.83 5.94 19.04
CA THR A 113 1.48 5.36 19.09
C THR A 113 0.50 6.28 19.81
N GLY A 114 -0.62 6.59 19.15
CA GLY A 114 -1.67 7.45 19.70
C GLY A 114 -2.47 6.81 20.82
N ARG A 115 -3.16 7.63 21.63
CA ARG A 115 -4.02 7.15 22.71
C ARG A 115 -5.20 6.30 22.21
N GLU A 116 -5.76 6.64 21.07
CA GLU A 116 -6.88 5.89 20.46
C GLU A 116 -6.46 4.46 20.10
N GLU A 117 -5.25 4.31 19.54
CA GLU A 117 -4.66 3.01 19.23
C GLU A 117 -4.43 2.18 20.50
N LEU A 118 -3.83 2.79 21.54
CA LEU A 118 -3.61 2.15 22.82
C LEU A 118 -4.91 1.73 23.49
N GLU A 119 -5.94 2.58 23.46
CA GLU A 119 -7.26 2.25 23.99
C GLU A 119 -7.86 1.06 23.22
N ARG A 120 -7.80 1.09 21.89
CA ARG A 120 -8.28 0.01 21.02
C ARG A 120 -7.61 -1.31 21.35
N VAL A 121 -6.27 -1.34 21.44
CA VAL A 121 -5.53 -2.55 21.85
C VAL A 121 -5.97 -3.01 23.23
N SER A 122 -6.03 -2.09 24.21
CA SER A 122 -6.40 -2.42 25.60
C SER A 122 -7.79 -3.04 25.73
N ARG A 123 -8.74 -2.66 24.87
CA ARG A 123 -10.14 -3.12 24.91
C ARG A 123 -10.26 -4.63 24.66
N TYR A 124 -9.33 -5.20 23.92
CA TYR A 124 -9.32 -6.63 23.58
C TYR A 124 -8.31 -7.44 24.41
N LEU A 125 -7.65 -6.83 25.39
CA LEU A 125 -6.79 -7.53 26.34
C LEU A 125 -7.63 -8.11 27.48
N PHE A 126 -7.78 -9.44 27.52
CA PHE A 126 -8.55 -10.13 28.55
C PHE A 126 -7.76 -10.33 29.87
N ASP A 127 -6.44 -10.50 29.80
CA ASP A 127 -5.57 -10.71 30.96
C ASP A 127 -4.70 -9.48 31.23
N GLY A 128 -5.17 -8.57 32.09
CA GLY A 128 -4.34 -7.47 32.62
C GLY A 128 -3.36 -7.95 33.69
N ALA A 129 -2.24 -7.24 33.86
CA ALA A 129 -1.23 -7.53 34.90
C ALA A 129 -0.62 -8.94 34.85
N ARG A 130 -0.32 -9.45 33.65
CA ARG A 130 0.43 -10.71 33.44
C ARG A 130 1.91 -10.59 33.84
N TYR A 131 2.49 -9.39 33.74
CA TYR A 131 3.91 -9.16 33.96
C TYR A 131 4.15 -8.25 35.17
N ALA A 132 5.13 -8.61 36.00
CA ALA A 132 5.52 -7.81 37.17
C ALA A 132 6.34 -6.58 36.76
N SER A 133 7.05 -6.64 35.63
CA SER A 133 7.89 -5.55 35.13
C SER A 133 7.86 -5.44 33.60
N VAL A 134 8.30 -4.29 33.10
CA VAL A 134 8.51 -4.04 31.67
C VAL A 134 9.54 -5.01 31.09
N ASP A 135 10.61 -5.31 31.83
CA ASP A 135 11.64 -6.25 31.39
C ASP A 135 11.07 -7.66 31.17
N ASP A 136 10.23 -8.16 32.09
CA ASP A 136 9.57 -9.46 31.95
C ASP A 136 8.62 -9.49 30.74
N ALA A 137 7.92 -8.38 30.48
CA ALA A 137 7.02 -8.25 29.34
C ALA A 137 7.79 -8.25 28.01
N LEU A 138 8.91 -7.52 27.94
CA LEU A 138 9.72 -7.40 26.72
C LEU A 138 10.52 -8.65 26.40
N ALA A 139 10.94 -9.42 27.41
CA ALA A 139 11.58 -10.73 27.23
C ALA A 139 10.67 -11.75 26.52
N GLU A 140 9.36 -11.56 26.64
CA GLU A 140 8.34 -12.45 26.10
C GLU A 140 7.78 -11.99 24.75
N VAL A 141 8.24 -10.84 24.22
CA VAL A 141 7.84 -10.32 22.90
C VAL A 141 8.19 -11.32 21.81
N ASP A 142 7.20 -11.69 21.01
CA ASP A 142 7.44 -12.52 19.85
C ASP A 142 8.12 -11.72 18.72
N ARG A 143 9.36 -12.08 18.41
CA ARG A 143 10.15 -11.40 17.37
C ARG A 143 9.82 -11.89 15.97
N SER A 144 9.15 -13.04 15.80
CA SER A 144 8.72 -13.53 14.48
C SER A 144 7.35 -13.06 14.04
N ALA A 145 6.54 -12.50 14.94
CA ALA A 145 5.17 -12.05 14.67
C ALA A 145 5.05 -11.18 13.39
N GLY A 146 5.93 -10.20 13.22
CA GLY A 146 5.97 -9.36 12.03
C GLY A 146 6.17 -10.19 10.75
N TRP A 147 7.15 -11.08 10.74
CA TRP A 147 7.49 -11.92 9.57
C TRP A 147 6.40 -12.94 9.26
N GLU A 148 5.84 -13.59 10.27
CA GLU A 148 4.71 -14.51 10.11
C GLU A 148 3.54 -13.80 9.42
N ARG A 149 3.22 -12.57 9.85
CA ARG A 149 2.20 -11.78 9.19
C ARG A 149 2.58 -11.41 7.75
N LEU A 150 3.84 -11.12 7.47
CA LEU A 150 4.27 -10.85 6.09
C LEU A 150 4.07 -12.08 5.20
N PHE A 151 4.43 -13.28 5.67
CA PHE A 151 4.24 -14.53 4.90
C PHE A 151 2.76 -14.84 4.68
N GLU A 152 1.92 -14.71 5.70
CA GLU A 152 0.47 -14.90 5.60
C GLU A 152 -0.15 -13.98 4.52
N ILE A 153 0.25 -12.71 4.50
CA ILE A 153 -0.25 -11.76 3.50
C ILE A 153 0.20 -12.16 2.10
N ARG A 154 1.46 -12.59 1.93
CA ARG A 154 2.00 -13.02 0.63
C ARG A 154 1.31 -14.28 0.08
N GLU A 155 0.77 -15.12 0.95
CA GLU A 155 0.01 -16.30 0.55
C GLU A 155 -1.41 -15.96 0.10
N SER A 156 -1.99 -14.86 0.60
CA SER A 156 -3.42 -14.54 0.47
C SER A 156 -3.73 -13.32 -0.42
N HIS A 157 -2.76 -12.45 -0.69
CA HIS A 157 -2.97 -11.17 -1.39
C HIS A 157 -2.10 -11.04 -2.65
N ASN A 158 -2.65 -10.40 -3.68
CA ASN A 158 -1.91 -9.91 -4.84
C ASN A 158 -1.62 -8.41 -4.67
N ASP A 159 -0.89 -7.77 -5.60
CA ASP A 159 -0.50 -6.35 -5.46
C ASP A 159 -1.68 -5.39 -5.26
N VAL A 160 -2.82 -5.65 -5.93
CA VAL A 160 -4.02 -4.82 -5.85
C VAL A 160 -4.67 -4.98 -4.48
N THR A 161 -4.98 -6.21 -4.07
CA THR A 161 -5.62 -6.46 -2.78
C THR A 161 -4.72 -6.10 -1.61
N PHE A 162 -3.39 -6.18 -1.80
CA PHE A 162 -2.41 -5.75 -0.82
C PHE A 162 -2.43 -4.23 -0.56
N ILE A 163 -2.45 -3.43 -1.62
CA ILE A 163 -2.54 -1.96 -1.47
C ILE A 163 -3.91 -1.59 -0.90
N ASP A 164 -4.97 -2.24 -1.36
CA ASP A 164 -6.33 -1.95 -0.92
C ASP A 164 -6.52 -2.18 0.58
N GLU A 165 -6.05 -3.33 1.09
CA GLU A 165 -6.22 -3.68 2.51
C GLU A 165 -5.26 -2.91 3.44
N PHE A 166 -4.00 -2.71 3.04
CA PHE A 166 -2.96 -2.29 3.98
C PHE A 166 -2.50 -0.84 3.85
N LEU A 167 -2.92 -0.10 2.81
CA LEU A 167 -2.64 1.34 2.74
C LEU A 167 -3.51 2.08 3.76
N THR A 168 -2.88 2.72 4.73
CA THR A 168 -3.52 3.43 5.85
C THR A 168 -3.11 4.90 5.87
N GLN A 169 -3.89 5.74 6.56
CA GLN A 169 -3.55 7.16 6.74
C GLN A 169 -2.18 7.35 7.38
N GLU A 170 -1.87 6.58 8.44
CA GLU A 170 -0.55 6.64 9.08
C GLU A 170 0.59 6.34 8.10
N PHE A 171 0.42 5.37 7.18
CA PHE A 171 1.42 5.10 6.15
C PHE A 171 1.59 6.26 5.17
N VAL A 172 0.47 6.86 4.74
CA VAL A 172 0.46 7.99 3.80
C VAL A 172 1.17 9.21 4.41
N ASP A 173 0.86 9.52 5.66
CA ASP A 173 1.48 10.62 6.40
C ASP A 173 2.96 10.39 6.67
N ASP A 174 3.36 9.20 7.17
CA ASP A 174 4.75 8.89 7.53
C ASP A 174 5.69 8.83 6.29
N ASN A 175 5.15 8.69 5.08
CA ASN A 175 5.93 8.57 3.85
C ASN A 175 5.65 9.71 2.85
N ASP A 176 4.99 10.78 3.28
CA ASP A 176 4.67 11.96 2.47
C ASP A 176 3.99 11.62 1.13
N TYR A 177 3.06 10.65 1.13
CA TYR A 177 2.25 10.35 -0.05
C TYR A 177 1.17 11.41 -0.22
N PHE A 178 0.96 11.83 -1.47
CA PHE A 178 -0.11 12.74 -1.83
C PHE A 178 -0.59 12.43 -3.24
N THR A 179 -1.86 12.72 -3.48
CA THR A 179 -2.37 12.86 -4.84
C THR A 179 -1.97 14.22 -5.38
N TYR A 180 -1.63 14.27 -6.66
CA TYR A 180 -1.39 15.54 -7.36
C TYR A 180 -2.27 15.62 -8.60
N GLU A 181 -2.63 16.85 -8.96
CA GLU A 181 -3.33 17.16 -10.21
C GLU A 181 -2.72 18.40 -10.84
N TYR A 182 -2.94 18.54 -12.14
CA TYR A 182 -2.50 19.73 -12.85
C TYR A 182 -3.49 20.87 -12.58
N THR A 183 -3.05 21.88 -11.84
CA THR A 183 -3.84 23.06 -11.55
C THR A 183 -3.94 23.92 -12.81
N ARG A 184 -5.14 24.03 -13.37
CA ARG A 184 -5.41 24.88 -14.54
C ARG A 184 -5.27 26.37 -14.21
N ALA A 185 -5.47 26.75 -12.95
CA ALA A 185 -5.37 28.15 -12.51
C ALA A 185 -3.93 28.71 -12.59
N THR A 186 -2.93 27.88 -12.30
CA THR A 186 -1.52 28.26 -12.16
C THR A 186 -0.60 27.55 -13.13
N GLN A 187 -1.15 26.64 -13.95
CA GLN A 187 -0.47 25.91 -15.01
C GLN A 187 0.71 25.04 -14.51
N ASP A 188 0.62 24.56 -13.27
CA ASP A 188 1.58 23.70 -12.58
C ASP A 188 0.89 22.49 -11.94
N PHE A 189 1.66 21.46 -11.57
CA PHE A 189 1.14 20.35 -10.77
C PHE A 189 1.14 20.72 -9.29
N ARG A 190 0.04 20.42 -8.59
CA ARG A 190 -0.08 20.67 -7.15
C ARG A 190 -0.57 19.44 -6.42
N ALA A 191 -0.11 19.28 -5.19
CA ALA A 191 -0.67 18.30 -4.27
C ALA A 191 -2.13 18.68 -3.98
N THR A 192 -3.05 17.75 -4.19
CA THR A 192 -4.50 17.96 -4.07
C THR A 192 -5.08 17.36 -2.81
N SER A 193 -4.61 16.17 -2.40
CA SER A 193 -5.11 15.48 -1.22
C SER A 193 -4.04 14.57 -0.63
N THR A 194 -3.99 14.51 0.69
CA THR A 194 -3.20 13.57 1.49
C THR A 194 -4.10 12.53 2.17
N ASP A 195 -5.38 12.49 1.83
CA ASP A 195 -6.29 11.45 2.34
C ASP A 195 -5.91 10.09 1.74
N TYR A 196 -5.84 9.07 2.60
CA TYR A 196 -5.42 7.74 2.17
C TYR A 196 -6.38 7.09 1.19
N GLU A 197 -7.67 7.41 1.19
CA GLU A 197 -8.65 6.88 0.23
C GLU A 197 -8.38 7.44 -1.17
N ASP A 198 -8.07 8.73 -1.25
CA ASP A 198 -7.70 9.40 -2.51
C ASP A 198 -6.38 8.85 -3.07
N VAL A 199 -5.37 8.71 -2.20
CA VAL A 199 -4.06 8.12 -2.57
C VAL A 199 -4.23 6.67 -3.00
N LYS A 200 -4.99 5.88 -2.23
CA LYS A 200 -5.31 4.48 -2.53
C LYS A 200 -5.95 4.35 -3.90
N LYS A 201 -6.99 5.15 -4.17
CA LYS A 201 -7.69 5.15 -5.45
C LYS A 201 -6.72 5.42 -6.60
N LYS A 202 -5.87 6.46 -6.51
CA LYS A 202 -4.88 6.75 -7.56
C LYS A 202 -3.84 5.64 -7.74
N LEU A 203 -3.37 5.02 -6.66
CA LEU A 203 -2.41 3.91 -6.74
C LEU A 203 -3.04 2.67 -7.36
N LEU A 204 -4.21 2.23 -6.88
CA LEU A 204 -4.89 1.04 -7.38
C LEU A 204 -5.19 1.17 -8.88
N LEU A 205 -5.58 2.36 -9.34
CA LEU A 205 -5.78 2.65 -10.77
C LEU A 205 -4.54 2.40 -11.62
N GLN A 206 -3.34 2.64 -11.10
CA GLN A 206 -2.09 2.32 -11.79
C GLN A 206 -1.84 0.80 -11.86
N PHE A 207 -2.36 0.02 -10.92
CA PHE A 207 -2.14 -1.43 -10.85
C PHE A 207 -3.20 -2.29 -11.55
N THR A 208 -4.45 -1.82 -11.72
CA THR A 208 -5.56 -2.65 -12.26
C THR A 208 -5.31 -3.16 -13.70
N ASN A 209 -4.57 -2.44 -14.52
CA ASN A 209 -4.22 -2.87 -15.89
C ASN A 209 -2.82 -2.38 -16.31
N PHE A 210 -1.88 -2.34 -15.36
CA PHE A 210 -0.57 -1.70 -15.54
C PHE A 210 -0.68 -0.25 -16.05
N GLY A 211 -1.71 0.47 -15.58
CA GLY A 211 -2.02 1.84 -15.99
C GLY A 211 -2.56 1.98 -17.41
N LYS A 212 -2.89 0.88 -18.09
CA LYS A 212 -3.46 0.93 -19.45
C LYS A 212 -4.98 1.13 -19.38
N PRO A 213 -5.55 2.00 -20.23
CA PRO A 213 -6.99 2.19 -20.29
C PRO A 213 -7.70 0.92 -20.79
N THR A 214 -8.85 0.61 -20.20
CA THR A 214 -9.69 -0.50 -20.64
C THR A 214 -10.67 0.01 -21.69
N ILE A 215 -10.49 -0.45 -22.93
CA ILE A 215 -11.34 -0.11 -24.07
C ILE A 215 -12.09 -1.36 -24.53
N ALA A 216 -13.42 -1.31 -24.54
CA ALA A 216 -14.28 -2.39 -25.02
C ALA A 216 -15.00 -1.99 -26.31
N VAL A 217 -15.29 -2.98 -27.17
CA VAL A 217 -16.19 -2.79 -28.31
C VAL A 217 -17.63 -2.91 -27.80
N HIS A 218 -18.38 -1.81 -27.88
CA HIS A 218 -19.76 -1.75 -27.42
C HIS A 218 -20.75 -2.10 -28.53
N ASP A 219 -20.48 -1.64 -29.76
CA ASP A 219 -21.34 -1.91 -30.92
C ASP A 219 -20.52 -1.87 -32.23
N GLY A 220 -20.69 -2.87 -33.09
CA GLY A 220 -20.07 -2.92 -34.42
C GLY A 220 -20.94 -2.33 -35.54
N ASN A 221 -22.18 -1.96 -35.24
CA ASN A 221 -23.13 -1.32 -36.16
C ASN A 221 -23.78 -0.10 -35.50
N TYR A 222 -22.95 0.77 -34.94
CA TYR A 222 -23.41 1.92 -34.18
C TYR A 222 -24.31 2.82 -35.03
N ASN A 223 -25.48 3.16 -34.48
CA ASN A 223 -26.56 3.91 -35.16
C ASN A 223 -26.97 3.32 -36.52
N ASN A 224 -26.82 2.00 -36.70
CA ASN A 224 -27.11 1.29 -37.93
C ASN A 224 -26.32 1.79 -39.17
N ARG A 225 -25.09 2.29 -38.96
CA ARG A 225 -24.21 2.81 -40.03
C ARG A 225 -22.98 1.93 -40.31
N ASN A 226 -22.87 0.77 -39.67
CA ASN A 226 -21.68 -0.09 -39.60
C ASN A 226 -20.44 0.65 -39.06
N GLU A 227 -20.67 1.65 -38.22
CA GLU A 227 -19.61 2.35 -37.51
C GLU A 227 -19.27 1.58 -36.24
N LEU A 228 -17.99 1.60 -35.84
CA LEU A 228 -17.55 0.96 -34.62
C LEU A 228 -17.77 1.93 -33.44
N LEU A 229 -18.35 1.45 -32.34
CA LEU A 229 -18.40 2.14 -31.07
C LEU A 229 -17.49 1.44 -30.07
N LEU A 230 -16.44 2.16 -29.66
CA LEU A 230 -15.57 1.85 -28.56
C LEU A 230 -16.05 2.58 -27.30
N ALA A 231 -15.93 1.93 -26.16
CA ALA A 231 -16.22 2.48 -24.86
C ALA A 231 -14.96 2.41 -23.99
N HIS A 232 -14.53 3.56 -23.46
CA HIS A 232 -13.54 3.62 -22.41
C HIS A 232 -14.23 3.42 -21.05
N HIS A 233 -13.90 2.32 -20.36
CA HIS A 233 -14.34 2.11 -18.98
C HIS A 233 -13.56 3.07 -18.08
N TYR A 234 -14.15 4.22 -17.81
CA TYR A 234 -13.57 5.29 -17.01
C TYR A 234 -13.58 4.91 -15.54
N ASN A 235 -12.39 4.73 -15.00
CA ASN A 235 -12.15 4.39 -13.60
C ASN A 235 -11.62 5.58 -12.78
N GLY A 236 -11.76 6.81 -13.28
CA GLY A 236 -11.19 8.02 -12.67
C GLY A 236 -9.90 8.52 -13.32
N VAL A 237 -9.33 7.76 -14.27
CA VAL A 237 -8.21 8.20 -15.11
C VAL A 237 -8.74 8.58 -16.49
N MET A 238 -8.49 9.81 -16.91
CA MET A 238 -8.83 10.26 -18.27
C MET A 238 -7.85 9.71 -19.31
N LEU A 239 -8.33 9.57 -20.54
CA LEU A 239 -7.44 9.38 -21.69
C LEU A 239 -6.71 10.67 -22.03
N ASP A 240 -5.46 10.55 -22.46
CA ASP A 240 -4.84 11.60 -23.28
C ASP A 240 -5.60 11.65 -24.61
N ILE A 241 -6.34 12.73 -24.83
CA ILE A 241 -7.23 12.87 -25.98
C ILE A 241 -6.44 12.94 -27.29
N GLU A 242 -5.24 13.49 -27.30
CA GLU A 242 -4.42 13.55 -28.52
C GLU A 242 -3.92 12.15 -28.90
N GLN A 243 -3.43 11.38 -27.92
CA GLN A 243 -3.02 9.99 -28.16
C GLN A 243 -4.20 9.08 -28.50
N ALA A 244 -5.36 9.29 -27.88
CA ALA A 244 -6.59 8.57 -28.19
C ALA A 244 -7.02 8.83 -29.64
N LYS A 245 -6.99 10.10 -30.09
CA LYS A 245 -7.27 10.46 -31.49
C LYS A 245 -6.32 9.75 -32.47
N GLN A 246 -5.01 9.79 -32.24
CA GLN A 246 -4.04 9.08 -33.08
C GLN A 246 -4.31 7.57 -33.14
N THR A 247 -4.75 6.99 -32.02
CA THR A 247 -5.11 5.57 -31.96
C THR A 247 -6.37 5.26 -32.77
N LEU A 248 -7.39 6.14 -32.74
CA LEU A 248 -8.61 5.98 -33.53
C LEU A 248 -8.36 6.00 -35.04
N GLU A 249 -7.37 6.77 -35.52
CA GLU A 249 -6.95 6.72 -36.93
C GLU A 249 -6.47 5.31 -37.30
N ARG A 250 -5.67 4.69 -36.43
CA ARG A 250 -5.18 3.31 -36.65
C ARG A 250 -6.29 2.27 -36.56
N VAL A 251 -7.26 2.46 -35.67
CA VAL A 251 -8.43 1.57 -35.61
C VAL A 251 -9.27 1.72 -36.88
N TYR A 252 -9.43 2.93 -37.41
CA TYR A 252 -10.11 3.16 -38.68
C TYR A 252 -9.38 2.44 -39.84
N ASP A 253 -8.05 2.51 -39.90
CA ASP A 253 -7.27 1.79 -40.93
C ASP A 253 -7.55 0.27 -40.92
N LEU A 254 -7.79 -0.31 -39.74
CA LEU A 254 -8.09 -1.73 -39.57
C LEU A 254 -9.58 -2.07 -39.80
N TRP A 255 -10.48 -1.23 -39.33
CA TRP A 255 -11.94 -1.46 -39.41
C TRP A 255 -12.52 -1.07 -40.78
N GLY A 256 -11.93 -0.07 -41.44
CA GLY A 256 -12.32 0.44 -42.76
C GLY A 256 -13.57 1.31 -42.78
N ARG A 257 -14.12 1.69 -41.62
CA ARG A 257 -15.31 2.54 -41.45
C ARG A 257 -15.14 3.48 -40.26
N PRO A 258 -15.94 4.56 -40.14
CA PRO A 258 -15.84 5.50 -39.03
C PRO A 258 -15.89 4.81 -37.66
N VAL A 259 -15.07 5.32 -36.74
CA VAL A 259 -14.89 4.79 -35.38
C VAL A 259 -15.28 5.86 -34.38
N ASN A 260 -16.03 5.48 -33.37
CA ASN A 260 -16.52 6.32 -32.30
C ASN A 260 -15.90 5.85 -30.97
N LEU A 261 -15.49 6.78 -30.13
CA LEU A 261 -14.98 6.53 -28.78
C LEU A 261 -15.85 7.28 -27.78
N LYS A 262 -16.55 6.52 -26.94
CA LYS A 262 -17.27 7.05 -25.78
C LYS A 262 -16.32 7.08 -24.59
N THR A 263 -16.18 8.23 -23.93
CA THR A 263 -15.28 8.41 -22.78
C THR A 263 -15.79 9.49 -21.83
N VAL A 264 -15.16 9.62 -20.67
CA VAL A 264 -15.42 10.68 -19.68
C VAL A 264 -14.16 11.53 -19.51
N VAL A 265 -14.34 12.86 -19.49
CA VAL A 265 -13.27 13.84 -19.25
C VAL A 265 -13.65 14.75 -18.09
N LYS A 266 -12.65 15.20 -17.35
CA LYS A 266 -12.73 16.24 -16.32
C LYS A 266 -12.48 17.59 -16.98
N GLU A 267 -13.51 18.43 -17.02
CA GLU A 267 -13.44 19.79 -17.53
C GLU A 267 -13.71 20.77 -16.40
N VAL A 268 -13.09 21.94 -16.48
CA VAL A 268 -13.35 23.04 -15.56
C VAL A 268 -13.92 24.18 -16.38
N ASP A 269 -15.06 24.71 -15.94
CA ASP A 269 -15.70 25.87 -16.57
C ASP A 269 -14.80 27.11 -16.53
N GLU A 270 -14.83 27.93 -17.58
CA GLU A 270 -14.00 29.14 -17.67
C GLU A 270 -14.36 30.17 -16.58
N HIS A 271 -15.63 30.27 -16.20
CA HIS A 271 -16.09 31.13 -15.11
C HIS A 271 -15.55 30.63 -13.77
N ASP A 272 -15.63 29.33 -13.51
CA ASP A 272 -15.13 28.73 -12.28
C ASP A 272 -13.61 28.86 -12.17
N LEU A 273 -12.88 28.73 -13.28
CA LEU A 273 -11.45 29.03 -13.36
C LEU A 273 -11.15 30.49 -12.98
N GLU A 274 -11.95 31.45 -13.45
CA GLU A 274 -11.75 32.86 -13.14
C GLU A 274 -12.05 33.17 -11.65
N VAL A 275 -13.12 32.59 -11.11
CA VAL A 275 -13.50 32.72 -9.69
C VAL A 275 -12.44 32.07 -8.79
N ALA A 276 -11.97 30.88 -9.17
CA ALA A 276 -10.93 30.13 -8.47
C ALA A 276 -9.60 30.89 -8.42
N LYS A 277 -9.17 31.49 -9.54
CA LYS A 277 -7.97 32.36 -9.60
C LYS A 277 -8.07 33.55 -8.64
N ARG A 278 -9.26 34.16 -8.50
CA ARG A 278 -9.46 35.30 -7.59
C ARG A 278 -9.51 34.91 -6.11
N ARG A 279 -9.87 33.66 -5.81
CA ARG A 279 -10.03 33.15 -4.43
C ARG A 279 -8.89 32.26 -3.97
N GLU A 280 -7.85 32.09 -4.79
CA GLU A 280 -6.71 31.19 -4.53
C GLU A 280 -7.16 29.76 -4.16
N ARG A 281 -8.22 29.27 -4.81
CA ARG A 281 -8.75 27.91 -4.61
C ARG A 281 -8.68 27.13 -5.91
N GLU A 282 -8.53 25.80 -5.85
CA GLU A 282 -8.68 24.95 -7.04
C GLU A 282 -10.17 24.86 -7.42
N PRO A 283 -10.54 25.05 -8.69
CA PRO A 283 -11.90 24.80 -9.14
C PRO A 283 -12.16 23.29 -9.16
N GLU A 284 -13.34 22.87 -8.70
CA GLU A 284 -13.74 21.46 -8.77
C GLU A 284 -14.07 21.11 -10.23
N PRO A 285 -13.37 20.12 -10.83
CA PRO A 285 -13.66 19.72 -12.20
C PRO A 285 -14.97 18.93 -12.28
N GLU A 286 -15.75 19.22 -13.32
CA GLU A 286 -16.94 18.45 -13.66
C GLU A 286 -16.57 17.29 -14.59
N GLU A 287 -17.10 16.11 -14.30
CA GLU A 287 -16.99 14.96 -15.20
C GLU A 287 -18.04 15.06 -16.31
N ARG A 288 -17.59 15.07 -17.56
CA ARG A 288 -18.44 15.18 -18.75
C ARG A 288 -18.21 14.02 -19.70
N GLY A 289 -19.30 13.43 -20.15
CA GLY A 289 -19.27 12.42 -21.21
C GLY A 289 -18.92 13.05 -22.55
N LYS A 290 -18.05 12.39 -23.32
CA LYS A 290 -17.69 12.80 -24.68
C LYS A 290 -17.78 11.62 -25.63
N LEU A 291 -18.25 11.89 -26.84
CA LEU A 291 -18.18 10.99 -27.99
C LEU A 291 -17.23 11.59 -29.02
N ILE A 292 -16.09 10.95 -29.22
CA ILE A 292 -15.11 11.34 -30.24
C ILE A 292 -15.29 10.43 -31.44
N ARG A 293 -15.60 10.98 -32.60
CA ARG A 293 -15.75 10.22 -33.85
C ARG A 293 -14.65 10.60 -34.82
N TYR A 294 -14.05 9.61 -35.46
CA TYR A 294 -13.16 9.77 -36.60
C TYR A 294 -13.80 9.15 -37.84
N ASP A 295 -13.93 9.92 -38.90
CA ASP A 295 -14.60 9.51 -40.14
C ASP A 295 -13.66 9.12 -41.28
N GLY A 296 -12.34 9.17 -41.03
CA GLY A 296 -11.30 8.93 -42.03
C GLY A 296 -10.63 10.21 -42.54
N GLU A 297 -11.19 11.39 -42.24
CA GLU A 297 -10.62 12.68 -42.61
C GLU A 297 -10.51 13.65 -41.42
N SER A 298 -11.50 13.64 -40.53
CA SER A 298 -11.61 14.61 -39.45
C SER A 298 -12.15 14.00 -38.16
N PHE A 299 -11.90 14.71 -37.06
CA PHE A 299 -12.47 14.38 -35.76
C PHE A 299 -13.67 15.28 -35.44
N THR A 300 -14.76 14.68 -35.01
CA THR A 300 -15.86 15.38 -34.34
C THR A 300 -15.92 14.97 -32.87
N THR A 301 -16.29 15.90 -32.00
CA THR A 301 -16.47 15.64 -30.57
C THR A 301 -17.81 16.18 -30.13
N GLU A 302 -18.64 15.31 -29.58
CA GLU A 302 -19.97 15.62 -29.06
C GLU A 302 -20.00 15.43 -27.55
N GLU A 303 -20.69 16.32 -26.83
CA GLU A 303 -20.95 16.13 -25.41
C GLU A 303 -22.12 15.17 -25.21
N LEU A 304 -21.94 14.22 -24.30
CA LEU A 304 -22.97 13.24 -23.94
C LEU A 304 -23.56 13.60 -22.58
N ALA A 305 -24.88 13.42 -22.46
CA ALA A 305 -25.55 13.45 -21.16
C ALA A 305 -25.01 12.33 -20.24
N TRP A 306 -25.06 12.54 -18.93
CA TRP A 306 -24.45 11.62 -17.96
C TRP A 306 -25.03 10.21 -18.04
N GLU A 307 -26.33 10.08 -18.27
CA GLU A 307 -27.04 8.81 -18.43
C GLU A 307 -26.47 7.97 -19.59
N ALA A 308 -25.89 8.61 -20.60
CA ALA A 308 -25.28 7.93 -21.73
C ALA A 308 -23.87 7.38 -21.43
N VAL A 309 -23.25 7.84 -20.35
CA VAL A 309 -21.92 7.42 -19.87
C VAL A 309 -21.93 6.72 -18.52
N GLU A 310 -23.08 6.64 -17.83
CA GLU A 310 -23.22 5.99 -16.53
C GLU A 310 -22.70 4.53 -16.55
N GLY A 311 -23.01 3.76 -17.60
CA GLY A 311 -22.53 2.39 -17.73
C GLY A 311 -21.03 2.22 -18.02
N ILE A 312 -20.30 3.32 -18.29
CA ILE A 312 -18.84 3.32 -18.49
C ILE A 312 -18.11 4.09 -17.39
N ALA A 313 -18.82 4.87 -16.57
CA ALA A 313 -18.27 5.54 -15.41
C ALA A 313 -18.32 4.58 -14.23
N ALA A 314 -17.16 4.20 -13.68
CA ALA A 314 -17.12 3.36 -12.50
C ALA A 314 -17.75 4.11 -11.31
N THR A 315 -18.92 3.65 -10.85
CA THR A 315 -19.59 4.18 -9.64
C THR A 315 -18.93 3.69 -8.37
N ASP A 316 -18.37 2.48 -8.41
CA ASP A 316 -17.52 1.88 -7.40
C ASP A 316 -16.40 1.17 -8.12
N VAL A 317 -15.22 1.15 -7.53
CA VAL A 317 -14.13 0.45 -8.17
C VAL A 317 -14.28 -1.04 -7.85
N ASP A 318 -14.88 -1.75 -8.79
CA ASP A 318 -14.99 -3.20 -8.78
C ASP A 318 -13.60 -3.80 -9.01
N TYR A 319 -12.83 -3.87 -7.92
CA TYR A 319 -11.46 -4.39 -7.88
C TYR A 319 -11.42 -5.91 -7.73
N ASP A 320 -12.50 -6.63 -7.99
CA ASP A 320 -12.48 -8.08 -7.89
C ASP A 320 -11.66 -8.68 -9.04
N THR A 321 -10.37 -8.83 -8.76
CA THR A 321 -9.41 -9.54 -9.60
C THR A 321 -9.30 -11.01 -9.20
N LYS A 322 -10.08 -11.46 -8.19
CA LYS A 322 -10.11 -12.87 -7.84
C LYS A 322 -10.98 -13.57 -8.89
N PRO A 323 -10.47 -14.63 -9.52
CA PRO A 323 -11.32 -15.49 -10.33
C PRO A 323 -12.48 -15.98 -9.47
N ASP A 324 -13.71 -15.96 -9.99
CA ASP A 324 -14.92 -16.46 -9.29
C ASP A 324 -14.72 -17.86 -8.70
N GLU A 325 -13.85 -18.66 -9.34
CA GLU A 325 -13.46 -20.01 -8.95
C GLU A 325 -12.72 -20.09 -7.60
N TRP A 326 -12.21 -18.97 -7.08
CA TRP A 326 -11.48 -18.89 -5.80
C TRP A 326 -12.37 -18.49 -4.61
N LEU A 327 -13.64 -18.14 -4.87
CA LEU A 327 -14.63 -17.79 -3.84
C LEU A 327 -15.48 -18.99 -3.39
N ALA A 328 -15.13 -20.20 -3.83
CA ALA A 328 -15.84 -21.46 -3.59
C ALA A 328 -15.43 -22.18 -2.30
#